data_AF-L1QEQ9-F1
#
_entry.id   AF-L1QEQ9-F1
#
_cell.length_a   1.000
_cell.length_b   1.000
_cell.length_c   1.000
_cell.angle_alpha   90.00
_cell.angle_beta   90.00
_cell.angle_gamma   90.00
#
_symmetry.space_group_name_H-M   'P 1'
#
loop_
_entity.id
_entity.type
_entity.pdbx_description
1 polymer ?
#
loop_
_entity_poly.entity_id
_entity_poly.type
_entity_poly.pdbx_seq_one_letter_code
_entity_poly.pdbx_strand_id
1 'polypeptide(L)'
;MNKVCVLGSMNMDLVVKVNDIPRVGETILSKSFEKIAGGKGANQAVAAKRCGAEVAMIAKIGKDENGQILKDKLIEDNIDVICF
;
A
#
# COMPACT_ATOMS: atom_id res chain seq x y z
N MET A 1 22.88 3.85 12.80
CA MET A 1 21.57 3.87 12.13
C MET A 1 21.35 2.48 11.55
N ASN A 2 20.23 1.82 11.85
CA ASN A 2 19.97 0.45 11.36
C ASN A 2 19.47 0.50 9.90
N LYS A 3 19.87 -0.47 9.09
CA LYS A 3 19.41 -0.62 7.70
C LYS A 3 18.44 -1.79 7.59
N VAL A 4 17.32 -1.59 6.91
CA VAL A 4 16.29 -2.60 6.69
C VAL A 4 15.97 -2.67 5.21
N CYS A 5 16.10 -3.87 4.62
CA CYS A 5 15.62 -4.14 3.28
C CYS A 5 14.32 -4.96 3.39
N VAL A 6 13.23 -4.46 2.84
CA VAL A 6 11.95 -5.17 2.79
C VAL A 6 11.72 -5.66 1.37
N LEU A 7 11.55 -6.97 1.21
CA LEU A 7 11.07 -7.58 -0.02
C LEU A 7 9.62 -8.02 0.21
N GLY A 8 8.67 -7.48 -0.53
CA GLY A 8 7.27 -7.85 -0.30
C GLY A 8 6.24 -7.16 -1.18
N SER A 9 4.98 -7.42 -0.84
CA SER A 9 3.83 -6.91 -1.59
C SER A 9 3.60 -5.41 -1.36
N MET A 10 3.22 -4.72 -2.43
CA MET A 10 2.59 -3.40 -2.42
C MET A 10 1.21 -3.58 -3.05
N ASN A 11 0.15 -3.18 -2.36
CA ASN A 11 -1.23 -3.34 -2.82
C ASN A 11 -1.96 -2.02 -2.73
N MET A 12 -2.87 -1.77 -3.68
CA MET A 12 -3.87 -0.71 -3.53
C MET A 12 -5.11 -1.31 -2.89
N ASP A 13 -5.39 -0.92 -1.65
CA ASP A 13 -6.55 -1.39 -0.92
C ASP A 13 -7.76 -0.54 -1.35
N LEU A 14 -8.78 -1.19 -1.92
CA LEU A 14 -10.04 -0.55 -2.33
C LEU A 14 -11.06 -0.70 -1.22
N VAL A 15 -11.28 0.38 -0.47
CA VAL A 15 -12.14 0.38 0.71
C VAL A 15 -13.50 0.96 0.35
N VAL A 16 -14.54 0.12 0.43
CA VAL A 16 -15.92 0.53 0.22
C VAL A 16 -16.65 0.54 1.55
N LYS A 17 -17.14 1.71 1.97
CA LYS A 17 -17.90 1.84 3.22
C LYS A 17 -19.38 1.64 2.95
N VAL A 18 -20.01 0.71 3.65
CA VAL A 18 -21.44 0.38 3.52
C VAL A 18 -22.11 0.41 4.89
N ASN A 19 -23.45 0.39 4.93
CA ASN A 19 -24.19 0.25 6.19
C ASN A 19 -23.99 -1.14 6.79
N ASP A 20 -24.10 -2.17 5.95
CA ASP A 20 -24.10 -3.58 6.34
C ASP A 20 -23.33 -4.39 5.29
N ILE A 21 -22.84 -5.58 5.66
CA ILE A 21 -22.20 -6.51 4.72
C ILE A 21 -23.27 -7.03 3.73
N PRO A 22 -23.05 -6.93 2.40
CA PRO A 22 -24.04 -7.34 1.42
C PRO A 22 -24.30 -8.85 1.47
N ARG A 23 -25.57 -9.23 1.28
CA ARG A 23 -25.96 -10.63 1.12
C ARG A 23 -25.62 -11.15 -0.28
N VAL A 24 -25.64 -12.47 -0.45
CA VAL A 24 -25.42 -13.10 -1.77
C VAL A 24 -26.48 -12.60 -2.75
N GLY A 25 -26.03 -12.01 -3.86
CA GLY A 25 -26.89 -11.46 -4.92
C GLY A 25 -27.46 -10.06 -4.65
N GLU A 26 -27.14 -9.45 -3.50
CA GLU A 26 -27.62 -8.12 -3.15
C GLU A 26 -26.72 -7.02 -3.72
N THR A 27 -27.33 -5.94 -4.20
CA THR A 27 -26.64 -4.70 -4.58
C THR A 27 -27.05 -3.60 -3.62
N ILE A 28 -26.08 -2.99 -2.93
CA ILE A 28 -26.31 -1.89 -1.97
C ILE A 28 -25.52 -0.64 -2.36
N LEU A 29 -26.01 0.53 -1.94
CA LEU A 29 -25.30 1.79 -2.13
C LEU A 29 -24.16 1.94 -1.12
N SER A 30 -22.97 2.30 -1.61
CA SER A 30 -21.84 2.69 -0.76
C SER A 30 -22.01 4.09 -0.20
N LYS A 31 -21.54 4.31 1.03
CA LYS A 31 -21.37 5.65 1.63
C LYS A 31 -20.14 6.37 1.11
N SER A 32 -19.06 5.62 0.87
CA SER A 32 -17.81 6.14 0.32
C SER A 32 -17.01 5.03 -0.37
N PHE A 33 -16.07 5.47 -1.21
CA PHE A 33 -15.08 4.65 -1.87
C PHE A 33 -13.72 5.34 -1.74
N GLU A 34 -12.72 4.62 -1.24
CA GLU A 34 -11.38 5.13 -1.02
C GLU A 34 -10.34 4.16 -1.60
N LYS A 35 -9.28 4.70 -2.21
CA LYS A 35 -8.09 3.94 -2.60
C LYS A 35 -7.00 4.25 -1.59
N ILE A 36 -6.49 3.24 -0.89
CA ILE A 36 -5.49 3.41 0.17
C ILE A 36 -4.24 2.61 -0.19
N ALA A 37 -3.08 3.27 -0.16
CA ALA A 37 -1.80 2.59 -0.34
C ALA A 37 -1.54 1.61 0.81
N GLY A 38 -1.30 0.34 0.49
CA GLY A 38 -1.15 -0.74 1.47
C GLY A 38 -0.28 -1.88 0.98
N GLY A 39 -0.56 -3.08 1.47
CA GLY A 39 0.27 -4.28 1.28
C GLY A 39 1.23 -4.50 2.46
N LYS A 40 1.41 -5.77 2.85
CA LYS A 40 2.15 -6.13 4.07
C LYS A 40 3.60 -5.65 4.02
N GLY A 41 4.27 -5.81 2.88
CA GLY A 41 5.65 -5.34 2.66
C GLY A 41 5.76 -3.82 2.78
N ALA A 42 4.91 -3.09 2.05
CA ALA A 42 4.84 -1.63 2.14
C ALA A 42 4.63 -1.15 3.59
N ASN A 43 3.66 -1.74 4.30
CA ASN A 43 3.35 -1.39 5.69
C ASN A 43 4.54 -1.64 6.62
N GLN A 44 5.28 -2.74 6.42
CA GLN A 44 6.50 -3.01 7.20
C GLN A 44 7.64 -2.03 6.88
N ALA A 45 7.81 -1.66 5.61
CA ALA A 45 8.83 -0.67 5.20
C ALA A 45 8.56 0.70 5.83
N VAL A 46 7.30 1.16 5.78
CA VAL A 46 6.87 2.41 6.43
C VAL A 46 7.04 2.34 7.95
N ALA A 47 6.67 1.23 8.59
CA ALA A 47 6.86 1.05 10.02
C ALA A 47 8.35 1.13 10.40
N ALA A 48 9.22 0.42 9.68
CA ALA A 48 10.67 0.47 9.90
C ALA A 48 11.24 1.88 9.74
N LYS A 49 10.78 2.62 8.71
CA LYS A 49 11.20 4.00 8.45
C LYS A 49 10.77 4.93 9.59
N ARG A 50 9.53 4.81 10.06
CA ARG A 50 9.01 5.58 11.21
C ARG A 50 9.72 5.27 12.52
N CYS A 51 10.28 4.07 12.66
CA CYS A 51 11.15 3.69 13.78
C CYS A 51 12.60 4.19 13.64
N GLY A 52 12.94 4.95 12.58
CA GLY A 52 14.25 5.57 12.40
C GLY A 52 15.28 4.74 11.64
N ALA A 53 14.87 3.66 10.97
CA ALA A 53 15.76 2.90 10.10
C ALA A 53 15.97 3.60 8.74
N GLU A 54 17.11 3.34 8.11
CA GLU A 54 17.26 3.51 6.66
C GLU A 54 16.61 2.32 5.97
N VAL A 55 15.66 2.57 5.07
CA VAL A 55 14.82 1.52 4.51
C VAL A 55 14.90 1.50 2.99
N ALA A 56 15.07 0.31 2.43
CA ALA A 56 14.87 0.01 1.02
C ALA A 56 13.70 -0.97 0.86
N MET A 57 12.86 -0.75 -0.15
CA MET A 57 11.73 -1.60 -0.53
C MET A 57 11.97 -2.20 -1.91
N ILE A 58 11.85 -3.51 -2.01
CA ILE A 58 11.87 -4.26 -3.27
C ILE A 58 10.49 -4.87 -3.48
N ALA A 59 9.86 -4.55 -4.60
CA ALA A 59 8.52 -5.01 -4.93
C ALA A 59 8.34 -5.28 -6.43
N LYS A 60 7.24 -5.96 -6.76
CA LYS A 60 6.70 -6.04 -8.13
C LYS A 60 5.35 -5.35 -8.14
N ILE A 61 5.15 -4.41 -9.06
CA ILE A 61 3.91 -3.63 -9.17
C ILE A 61 3.34 -3.70 -10.60
N GLY A 62 2.06 -3.38 -10.75
CA GLY A 62 1.46 -3.19 -12.06
C GLY A 62 2.03 -1.96 -12.77
N LYS A 63 1.92 -1.94 -14.11
CA LYS A 63 2.24 -0.75 -14.94
C LYS A 63 1.04 0.18 -15.10
N ASP A 64 0.18 0.22 -14.09
CA ASP A 64 -1.04 1.01 -14.05
C ASP A 64 -0.90 2.20 -13.09
N GLU A 65 -1.92 3.05 -13.05
CA GLU A 65 -1.97 4.23 -12.19
C GLU A 65 -1.78 3.87 -10.70
N ASN A 66 -2.36 2.76 -10.24
CA ASN A 66 -2.25 2.36 -8.84
C ASN A 66 -0.81 1.95 -8.51
N GLY A 67 -0.12 1.24 -9.42
CA GLY A 67 1.29 0.91 -9.27
C GLY A 67 2.15 2.16 -9.09
N GLN A 68 1.91 3.19 -9.91
CA GLN A 68 2.62 4.47 -9.82
C GLN A 68 2.35 5.17 -8.49
N ILE A 69 1.08 5.28 -8.08
CA ILE A 69 0.69 5.88 -6.79
C ILE A 69 1.37 5.17 -5.61
N LEU A 70 1.38 3.83 -5.61
CA LEU A 70 2.00 3.05 -4.53
C LEU A 70 3.51 3.32 -4.42
N LYS A 71 4.19 3.38 -5.57
CA LYS A 71 5.62 3.68 -5.63
C LYS A 71 5.91 5.09 -5.11
N ASP A 72 5.20 6.08 -5.61
CA ASP A 72 5.40 7.49 -5.25
C ASP A 72 5.15 7.72 -3.76
N LYS A 73 4.18 7.01 -3.17
CA LYS A 73 3.88 7.16 -1.75
C LYS A 73 5.02 6.72 -0.83
N LEU A 74 5.74 5.66 -1.18
CA LEU A 74 6.91 5.22 -0.42
C LEU A 74 8.12 6.16 -0.63
N ILE A 75 8.26 6.74 -1.82
CA ILE A 75 9.29 7.75 -2.10
C ILE A 75 9.04 9.01 -1.25
N GLU A 76 7.78 9.47 -1.13
CA GLU A 76 7.39 10.57 -0.24
C GLU A 76 7.77 10.30 1.23
N ASP A 77 7.66 9.04 1.67
CA ASP A 77 8.07 8.59 3.02
C ASP A 77 9.61 8.46 3.17
N ASN A 78 10.39 8.87 2.17
CA ASN A 78 11.86 8.78 2.12
C ASN A 78 12.39 7.34 2.25
N ILE A 79 11.70 6.39 1.61
CA ILE A 79 12.11 5.00 1.47
C ILE A 79 12.74 4.83 0.08
N ASP A 80 13.86 4.13 -0.04
CA ASP A 80 14.44 3.77 -1.35
C ASP A 80 13.58 2.67 -1.98
N VAL A 81 13.19 2.80 -3.25
CA VAL A 81 12.19 1.91 -3.86
C VAL A 81 12.68 1.35 -5.20
N ILE A 82 12.79 0.02 -5.25
CA ILE A 82 13.08 -0.74 -6.45
C ILE A 82 11.85 -1.56 -6.81
N CYS A 83 11.18 -1.16 -7.89
CA CYS A 83 10.00 -1.84 -8.42
C CYS A 83 10.29 -2.42 -9.80
N PHE A 84 9.83 -3.66 -10.02
CA PHE A 84 9.86 -4.36 -11.31
C PHE A 84 8.46 -4.49 -11.91
#